data_AF-A0A3A3GCI4-F1
#
_entry.id   AF-A0A3A3GCI4-F1
#
_cell.length_a   1.000
_cell.length_b   1.000
_cell.length_c   1.000
_cell.angle_alpha   90.00
_cell.angle_beta   90.00
_cell.angle_gamma   90.00
#
_symmetry.space_group_name_H-M   'P 1'
#
loop_
_entity.id
_entity.type
_entity.pdbx_description
1 polymer ?
#
loop_
_entity_poly.entity_id
_entity_poly.type
_entity_poly.pdbx_seq_one_letter_code
_entity_poly.pdbx_strand_id
1 'polypeptide(L)'
;MNKLRIVAVKFDMPFYAERPPKKWVELGDNTVAVRIDLSAIQEITLSSRSFDYRASIEIFKDETDLIVVKITGTVNALIKAESGFIQSVTGYFN
;
A
#
# COMPACT_ATOMS: atom_id res chain seq x y z
N MET A 1 27.30 -1.66 6.64
CA MET A 1 25.88 -1.92 6.95
C MET A 1 25.12 -1.91 5.63
N ASN A 2 24.63 -3.07 5.16
CA ASN A 2 23.84 -3.11 3.93
C ASN A 2 22.48 -2.46 4.20
N LYS A 3 22.10 -1.44 3.41
CA LYS A 3 20.74 -0.89 3.46
C LYS A 3 19.77 -1.97 2.99
N LEU A 4 18.81 -2.33 3.84
CA LEU A 4 17.68 -3.17 3.44
C LEU A 4 16.94 -2.44 2.30
N ARG A 5 16.75 -3.11 1.16
CA ARG A 5 15.92 -2.55 0.08
C ARG A 5 14.46 -2.74 0.47
N ILE A 6 13.77 -1.63 0.71
CA ILE A 6 12.36 -1.60 1.06
C ILE A 6 11.59 -0.98 -0.09
N VAL A 7 10.47 -1.60 -0.47
CA VAL A 7 9.46 -0.99 -1.34
C VAL A 7 8.28 -0.58 -0.47
N ALA A 8 8.00 0.72 -0.42
CA ALA A 8 6.86 1.25 0.32
C ALA A 8 5.69 1.49 -0.64
N VAL A 9 4.53 0.94 -0.32
CA VAL A 9 3.27 1.21 -1.03
C VAL A 9 2.35 1.93 -0.06
N LYS A 10 1.94 3.15 -0.42
CA LYS A 10 0.94 3.94 0.31
C LYS A 10 -0.30 4.08 -0.56
N PHE A 11 -1.46 3.81 0.01
CA PHE A 11 -2.74 3.88 -0.68
C PHE A 11 -3.86 4.30 0.26
N ASP A 12 -4.90 4.89 -0.32
CA ASP A 12 -6.10 5.28 0.40
C ASP A 12 -7.11 4.15 0.38
N MET A 13 -7.76 3.93 1.52
CA MET A 13 -8.84 2.97 1.64
C MET A 13 -10.09 3.50 0.93
N PRO A 14 -10.89 2.62 0.30
CA PRO A 14 -12.10 3.04 -0.40
C PRO A 14 -13.20 3.57 0.53
N PHE A 15 -13.10 3.29 1.84
CA PHE A 15 -14.05 3.74 2.85
C PHE A 15 -13.30 4.31 4.05
N TYR A 16 -13.92 5.29 4.71
CA TYR A 16 -13.46 5.78 6.00
C TYR A 16 -13.68 4.73 7.10
N ALA A 17 -12.91 4.82 8.19
CA ALA A 17 -13.03 3.87 9.30
C ALA A 17 -14.39 3.99 10.00
N GLU A 18 -15.05 2.87 10.27
CA GLU A 18 -16.34 2.83 11.01
C GLU A 18 -16.19 3.26 12.48
N ARG A 19 -15.02 2.99 13.06
CA ARG A 19 -14.67 3.32 14.45
C ARG A 19 -13.32 4.05 14.47
N PRO A 20 -13.25 5.27 13.94
CA PRO A 20 -12.00 6.01 13.86
C PRO A 20 -11.50 6.40 15.26
N PRO A 21 -10.18 6.54 15.46
CA PRO A 21 -9.63 7.19 16.65
C PRO A 21 -10.24 8.58 16.88
N LYS A 22 -10.48 8.96 18.14
CA LYS A 22 -11.07 10.27 18.50
C LYS A 22 -10.36 11.45 17.83
N LYS A 23 -9.03 11.39 17.80
CA LYS A 23 -8.20 12.42 17.16
C LYS A 23 -8.57 12.64 15.69
N TRP A 24 -8.86 11.58 14.93
CA TRP A 24 -9.22 11.72 13.51
C TRP A 24 -10.57 12.43 13.35
N VAL A 25 -11.54 12.10 14.22
CA VAL A 25 -12.85 12.78 14.25
C VAL A 25 -12.70 14.25 14.59
N GLU A 26 -11.91 14.58 15.62
CA GLU A 26 -11.67 15.95 16.06
C GLU A 26 -10.96 16.80 15.00
N LEU A 27 -10.09 16.19 14.19
CA LEU A 27 -9.42 16.84 13.06
C LEU A 27 -10.28 16.90 11.80
N GLY A 28 -11.46 16.25 11.81
CA GLY A 28 -12.36 16.17 10.66
C GLY A 28 -11.88 15.24 9.55
N ASP A 29 -10.91 14.36 9.80
CA ASP A 29 -10.35 13.44 8.81
C ASP A 29 -11.46 12.63 8.12
N ASN A 30 -11.38 12.51 6.80
CA ASN A 30 -12.39 11.85 5.97
C ASN A 30 -11.82 10.68 5.14
N THR A 31 -10.51 10.47 5.16
CA THR A 31 -9.81 9.44 4.39
C THR A 31 -8.86 8.65 5.27
N VAL A 32 -8.76 7.34 5.06
CA VAL A 32 -7.80 6.47 5.73
C VAL A 32 -6.71 6.07 4.74
N ALA A 33 -5.47 6.45 5.03
CA ALA A 33 -4.30 6.02 4.28
C ALA A 33 -3.60 4.85 5.00
N VAL A 34 -3.24 3.83 4.25
CA VAL A 34 -2.44 2.69 4.70
C VAL A 34 -1.09 2.73 4.01
N ARG A 35 -0.02 2.50 4.77
CA ARG A 35 1.32 2.25 4.23
C ARG A 35 1.76 0.85 4.59
N ILE A 36 2.20 0.11 3.57
CA ILE A 36 2.90 -1.17 3.74
C ILE A 36 4.35 -1.01 3.28
N ASP A 37 5.26 -1.62 4.02
CA ASP A 37 6.68 -1.71 3.68
C ASP A 37 7.00 -3.18 3.38
N LEU A 38 7.50 -3.44 2.18
CA LEU A 38 7.88 -4.76 1.68
C LEU A 38 9.40 -4.90 1.69
N SER A 39 9.92 -6.05 2.11
CA SER A 39 11.36 -6.29 2.21
C SER A 39 11.77 -7.66 1.68
N ALA A 40 13.07 -7.86 1.43
CA ALA A 40 13.59 -9.01 0.69
C ALA A 40 12.85 -9.18 -0.64
N ILE A 41 12.94 -8.12 -1.45
CA ILE A 41 12.25 -8.01 -2.73
C ILE A 41 12.86 -8.97 -3.75
N GLN A 42 12.00 -9.80 -4.34
CA GLN A 42 12.35 -10.75 -5.38
C GLN A 42 12.04 -10.21 -6.78
N GLU A 43 10.93 -9.47 -6.92
CA GLU A 43 10.50 -8.94 -8.21
C GLU A 43 9.83 -7.57 -8.04
N ILE A 44 10.14 -6.64 -8.95
CA ILE A 44 9.38 -5.40 -9.14
C ILE A 44 9.18 -5.19 -10.64
N THR A 45 7.93 -5.10 -11.06
CA THR A 45 7.55 -4.61 -12.38
C THR A 45 6.67 -3.38 -12.19
N LEU A 46 6.95 -2.30 -12.93
CA LEU A 46 6.19 -1.06 -12.89
C LEU A 46 5.99 -0.52 -14.30
N SER A 47 4.76 -0.18 -14.64
CA SER A 47 4.42 0.56 -15.85
C SER A 47 3.32 1.57 -15.57
N SER A 48 3.38 2.73 -16.21
CA SER A 48 2.38 3.79 -16.08
C SER A 48 1.94 4.25 -17.45
N ARG A 49 0.65 4.57 -17.59
CA ARG A 49 0.08 5.21 -18.79
C ARG A 49 -0.34 6.65 -18.53
N SER A 50 -0.58 7.02 -17.27
CA SER A 50 -0.87 8.40 -16.84
C SER A 50 -0.46 8.59 -15.37
N PHE A 51 -0.47 9.84 -14.91
CA PHE A 51 -0.16 10.22 -13.53
C PHE A 51 -1.40 10.30 -12.63
N ASP A 52 -2.57 9.93 -13.15
CA ASP A 52 -3.83 9.98 -12.41
C ASP A 52 -3.94 8.70 -11.59
N TYR A 53 -3.21 8.59 -10.46
CA TYR A 53 -2.98 7.37 -9.67
C TYR A 53 -4.24 6.68 -9.10
N ARG A 54 -5.10 6.19 -9.98
CA ARG A 54 -6.29 5.37 -9.71
C ARG A 54 -5.98 3.94 -10.10
N ALA A 55 -5.95 3.07 -9.11
CA ALA A 55 -5.68 1.65 -9.30
C ALA A 55 -6.39 0.82 -8.24
N SER A 56 -6.64 -0.44 -8.59
CA SER A 56 -7.03 -1.49 -7.65
C SER A 56 -5.77 -2.16 -7.11
N ILE A 57 -5.79 -2.54 -5.83
CA ILE A 57 -4.69 -3.23 -5.18
C ILE A 57 -5.18 -4.59 -4.68
N GLU A 58 -4.48 -5.65 -5.08
CA GLU A 58 -4.64 -7.01 -4.57
C GLU A 58 -3.37 -7.37 -3.79
N ILE A 59 -3.53 -7.90 -2.57
CA ILE A 59 -2.42 -8.38 -1.73
C ILE A 59 -2.73 -9.81 -1.31
N PHE A 60 -1.86 -10.75 -1.66
CA PHE A 60 -2.03 -12.17 -1.37
C PHE A 60 -0.67 -12.86 -1.27
N LYS A 61 -0.66 -14.13 -0.87
CA LYS A 61 0.52 -14.99 -0.97
C LYS A 61 0.40 -15.91 -2.19
N ASP A 62 1.48 -16.08 -2.94
CA ASP A 62 1.53 -17.06 -4.03
C ASP A 62 1.85 -18.49 -3.53
N GLU A 63 1.96 -19.44 -4.46
CA GLU A 63 2.25 -20.85 -4.16
C GLU A 63 3.62 -21.07 -3.51
N THR A 64 4.52 -20.08 -3.59
CA THR A 64 5.85 -20.09 -2.99
C THR A 64 5.93 -19.32 -1.67
N ASP A 65 4.78 -18.95 -1.10
CA ASP A 65 4.61 -18.17 0.13
C ASP A 65 5.15 -16.72 0.04
N LEU A 66 5.46 -16.23 -1.16
CA LEU A 66 5.85 -14.83 -1.37
C LEU A 66 4.62 -13.93 -1.28
N ILE A 67 4.79 -12.77 -0.64
CA ILE A 67 3.80 -11.69 -0.67
C ILE A 67 3.80 -11.08 -2.06
N VAL A 68 2.64 -11.11 -2.71
CA VAL A 68 2.39 -10.48 -3.99
C VAL A 68 1.52 -9.25 -3.78
N VAL A 69 2.03 -8.09 -4.18
CA VAL A 69 1.24 -6.85 -4.30
C VAL A 69 1.05 -6.54 -5.77
N LYS A 70 -0.20 -6.66 -6.23
CA LYS A 70 -0.58 -6.39 -7.61
C LYS A 70 -1.43 -5.13 -7.64
N ILE A 71 -0.95 -4.14 -8.37
CA ILE A 71 -1.60 -2.85 -8.58
C ILE A 71 -2.03 -2.79 -10.05
N THR A 72 -3.31 -2.58 -10.34
CA THR A 72 -3.84 -2.55 -11.71
C THR A 72 -4.70 -1.31 -11.94
N GLY A 73 -4.40 -0.56 -13.00
CA GLY A 73 -5.12 0.67 -13.35
C GLY A 73 -4.31 1.60 -14.22
N THR A 74 -4.33 2.90 -13.89
CA THR A 74 -3.50 3.94 -14.53
C THR A 74 -2.00 3.72 -14.31
N VAL A 75 -1.67 3.08 -13.19
CA VAL A 75 -0.37 2.46 -12.89
C VAL A 75 -0.60 0.97 -12.73
N ASN A 76 0.27 0.17 -13.38
CA ASN A 76 0.32 -1.26 -13.19
C ASN A 76 1.64 -1.61 -12.50
N ALA A 77 1.56 -2.28 -11.36
CA ALA A 77 2.73 -2.76 -10.64
C ALA A 77 2.54 -4.20 -10.17
N LEU A 78 3.63 -4.96 -10.16
CA LEU A 78 3.71 -6.26 -9.53
C LEU A 78 4.95 -6.25 -8.63
N ILE A 79 4.76 -6.48 -7.34
CA ILE A 79 5.84 -6.57 -6.36
C ILE A 79 5.76 -7.94 -5.71
N LYS A 80 6.86 -8.68 -5.69
CA LYS A 80 7.00 -9.93 -4.94
C LYS A 80 8.07 -9.80 -3.87
N ALA A 81 7.74 -10.16 -2.64
CA ALA A 81 8.59 -9.98 -1.47
C ALA A 81 8.44 -11.14 -0.48
N GLU A 82 9.48 -11.46 0.27
CA GLU A 82 9.40 -12.50 1.31
C GLU A 82 8.65 -12.02 2.56
N SER A 83 8.66 -10.72 2.82
CA SER A 83 8.03 -10.15 4.02
C SER A 83 7.46 -8.76 3.77
N GLY A 84 6.46 -8.43 4.57
CA GLY A 84 5.73 -7.17 4.48
C GLY A 84 5.14 -6.80 5.83
N PHE A 85 5.09 -5.51 6.12
CA PHE A 85 4.58 -4.97 7.38
C PHE A 85 3.68 -3.76 7.12
N ILE A 86 2.55 -3.67 7.83
CA ILE A 86 1.74 -2.46 7.85
C ILE A 86 2.48 -1.43 8.70
N GLN A 87 3.16 -0.51 8.03
CA GLN A 87 4.00 0.49 8.70
C GLN A 87 3.16 1.58 9.36
N SER A 88 2.01 1.93 8.78
CA SER A 88 1.10 2.91 9.37
C SER A 88 -0.33 2.81 8.83
N VAL A 89 -1.28 3.17 9.68
CA VAL A 89 -2.67 3.48 9.31
C VAL A 89 -2.97 4.87 9.86
N THR A 90 -3.32 5.81 8.98
CA THR A 90 -3.47 7.23 9.35
C THR A 90 -4.73 7.83 8.72
N GLY A 91 -5.46 8.63 9.48
CA GLY A 91 -6.50 9.52 8.99
C GLY A 91 -5.88 10.82 8.45
N TYR A 92 -6.52 11.39 7.44
CA TYR A 92 -6.30 12.77 7.01
C TYR A 92 -7.57 13.37 6.38
N PHE A 93 -7.62 14.69 6.28
CA PHE A 93 -8.61 15.43 5.50
C PHE A 93 -8.13 15.57 4.06
N ASN A 94 -8.79 14.86 3.14
CA ASN A 94 -8.57 14.98 1.70
C ASN A 94 -9.34 16.15 1.10
#